data_AF-A0A7M5V733-F1
#
_entry.id   AF-A0A7M5V733-F1
#
_cell.length_a   1.000
_cell.length_b   1.000
_cell.length_c   1.000
_cell.angle_alpha   90.00
_cell.angle_beta   90.00
_cell.angle_gamma   90.00
#
_symmetry.space_group_name_H-M   'P 1'
#
loop_
_entity.id
_entity.type
_entity.pdbx_description
1 polymer ?
#
loop_
_entity_poly.entity_id
_entity_poly.type
_entity_poly.pdbx_seq_one_letter_code
_entity_poly.pdbx_strand_id
1 'polypeptide(L)'
;MTENQESQKDEIEALTSIYGKDFSLLGENTFDLRICCDDIKWWAVTVSVLLPENYPSEEAPLYEIHTECLAGSELGELQNELDNIWQENIGTNVLYMWTEKIREYLFERYERAKLFIESPEEDKQRERALTDLMREEDASEQIETQDVPQKEEETSTQVMDETVPEIHSSDTITLKKSTFQGHSAVVHTLTDISEVKHTRIITTTDEKCIRLVKIRNLIG
;
A
#
# COMPACT_ATOMS: atom_id res chain seq x y z
N MET A 1 36.32 -5.50 32.56
CA MET A 1 35.09 -5.13 31.84
C MET A 1 34.25 -4.39 32.84
N THR A 2 33.71 -3.24 32.46
CA THR A 2 32.70 -2.54 33.26
C THR A 2 31.41 -3.37 33.26
N GLU A 3 30.59 -3.26 34.31
CA GLU A 3 29.30 -3.98 34.44
C GLU A 3 28.43 -3.79 33.19
N ASN A 4 28.41 -2.56 32.64
CA ASN A 4 27.82 -2.21 31.36
C ASN A 4 28.28 -3.09 30.19
N GLN A 5 29.58 -3.34 30.04
CA GLN A 5 30.13 -4.13 28.94
C GLN A 5 29.75 -5.61 29.05
N GLU A 6 29.57 -6.13 30.26
CA GLU A 6 29.09 -7.49 30.49
C GLU A 6 27.61 -7.58 30.13
N SER A 7 26.78 -6.64 30.62
CA SER A 7 25.35 -6.57 30.28
C SER A 7 25.09 -6.37 28.79
N GLN A 8 25.92 -5.58 28.09
CA GLN A 8 25.83 -5.40 26.63
C GLN A 8 26.06 -6.72 25.89
N LYS A 9 27.09 -7.48 26.28
CA LYS A 9 27.42 -8.75 25.63
C LYS A 9 26.34 -9.79 25.85
N ASP A 10 25.85 -9.89 27.08
CA ASP A 10 24.76 -10.81 27.42
C ASP A 10 23.49 -10.50 26.63
N GLU A 11 23.14 -9.22 26.47
CA GLU A 11 21.97 -8.82 25.68
C GLU A 11 22.17 -9.09 24.18
N ILE A 12 23.33 -8.79 23.62
CA ILE A 12 23.65 -9.10 22.21
C ILE A 12 23.60 -10.60 21.96
N GLU A 13 24.17 -11.42 22.85
CA GLU A 13 24.16 -12.88 22.72
C GLU A 13 22.73 -13.43 22.80
N ALA A 14 21.91 -12.92 23.72
CA ALA A 14 20.51 -13.27 23.84
C ALA A 14 19.73 -12.92 22.55
N LEU A 15 19.87 -11.69 22.04
CA LEU A 15 19.22 -11.26 20.80
C LEU A 15 19.69 -12.08 19.60
N THR A 16 20.98 -12.38 19.51
CA THR A 16 21.54 -13.23 18.44
C THR A 16 20.93 -14.62 18.47
N SER A 17 20.72 -15.19 19.66
CA SER A 17 20.09 -16.52 19.83
C SER A 17 18.60 -16.51 19.46
N ILE A 18 17.87 -15.44 19.82
CA ILE A 18 16.44 -15.29 19.56
C ILE A 18 16.15 -15.05 18.08
N TYR A 19 16.83 -14.08 17.47
CA TYR A 19 16.53 -13.60 16.12
C TYR A 19 17.37 -14.28 15.04
N GLY A 20 18.53 -14.84 15.39
CA GLY A 20 19.38 -15.66 14.52
C GLY A 20 19.68 -15.00 13.17
N LYS A 21 18.91 -15.37 12.15
CA LYS A 21 19.05 -14.86 10.77
C LYS A 21 18.61 -13.40 10.59
N ASP A 22 17.76 -12.90 11.48
CA ASP A 22 17.19 -11.55 11.42
C ASP A 22 18.06 -10.55 12.22
N PHE A 23 19.15 -11.01 12.81
CA PHE A 23 20.16 -10.20 13.51
C PHE A 23 21.50 -10.27 12.75
N SER A 24 22.12 -9.12 12.47
CA SER A 24 23.40 -9.02 11.78
C SER A 24 24.38 -8.17 12.59
N LEU A 25 25.39 -8.82 13.16
CA LEU A 25 26.45 -8.12 13.89
C LEU A 25 27.42 -7.43 12.91
N LEU A 26 27.51 -6.10 12.96
CA LEU A 26 28.37 -5.30 12.09
C LEU A 26 29.71 -4.95 12.75
N GLY A 27 29.74 -4.84 14.07
CA GLY A 27 30.92 -4.52 14.88
C GLY A 27 30.83 -5.12 16.28
N GLU A 28 31.67 -4.67 17.22
CA GLU A 28 31.64 -5.18 18.60
C GLU A 28 30.35 -4.80 19.33
N ASN A 29 29.91 -3.55 19.13
CA ASN A 29 28.73 -2.96 19.78
C ASN A 29 27.72 -2.41 18.77
N THR A 30 27.82 -2.84 17.51
CA THR A 30 26.98 -2.34 16.41
C THR A 30 26.35 -3.51 15.68
N PHE A 31 25.04 -3.46 15.47
CA PHE A 31 24.29 -4.51 14.82
C PHE A 31 23.06 -3.96 14.11
N ASP A 32 22.58 -4.71 13.14
CA ASP A 32 21.28 -4.52 12.51
C ASP A 32 20.32 -5.60 13.00
N LEU A 33 19.14 -5.18 13.43
CA LEU A 33 18.05 -6.07 13.80
C LEU A 33 16.85 -5.84 12.89
N ARG A 34 16.46 -6.88 12.16
CA ARG A 34 15.31 -6.87 11.29
C ARG A 34 14.09 -7.43 12.02
N ILE A 35 13.04 -6.63 12.11
CA ILE A 35 11.81 -6.94 12.81
C ILE A 35 10.69 -7.00 11.78
N CYS A 36 10.09 -8.16 11.60
CA CYS A 36 8.96 -8.37 10.68
C CYS A 36 7.66 -8.66 11.44
N CYS A 37 6.55 -8.29 10.81
CA CYS A 37 5.21 -8.63 11.29
C CYS A 37 4.93 -10.12 11.02
N ASP A 38 5.16 -11.00 12.01
CA ASP A 38 4.90 -12.45 12.00
C ASP A 38 5.09 -13.12 10.62
N ASP A 39 4.00 -13.50 9.94
CA ASP A 39 4.03 -14.23 8.67
C ASP A 39 4.36 -13.35 7.44
N ILE A 40 4.53 -12.04 7.64
CA ILE A 40 4.57 -11.01 6.60
C ILE A 40 5.97 -10.42 6.50
N LYS A 41 6.88 -11.18 5.90
CA LYS A 41 8.30 -10.80 5.79
C LYS A 41 8.58 -9.53 4.99
N TRP A 42 7.65 -9.09 4.15
CA TRP A 42 7.79 -7.85 3.37
C TRP A 42 7.38 -6.60 4.17
N TRP A 43 6.63 -6.76 5.26
CA TRP A 43 6.31 -5.68 6.19
C TRP A 43 7.26 -5.75 7.37
N ALA A 44 8.41 -5.08 7.22
CA ALA A 44 9.50 -5.16 8.17
C ALA A 44 10.20 -3.81 8.34
N VAL A 45 10.78 -3.64 9.52
CA VAL A 45 11.65 -2.53 9.89
C VAL A 45 13.01 -3.11 10.23
N THR A 46 14.06 -2.46 9.75
CA THR A 46 15.43 -2.77 10.18
C THR A 46 15.90 -1.65 11.09
N VAL A 47 16.35 -1.99 12.30
CA VAL A 47 16.93 -1.05 13.26
C VAL A 47 18.42 -1.29 13.32
N SER A 48 19.19 -0.29 12.93
CA SER A 48 20.64 -0.26 13.09
C SER A 48 20.94 0.36 14.44
N VAL A 49 21.59 -0.38 15.35
CA VAL A 49 21.84 0.03 16.73
C VAL A 49 23.34 0.07 17.02
N LEU A 50 23.76 1.08 17.75
CA LEU A 50 25.10 1.25 18.32
C LEU A 50 24.98 1.43 19.84
N LEU A 51 25.64 0.56 20.61
CA LEU A 51 25.66 0.63 22.06
C LEU A 51 26.88 1.43 22.56
N PRO A 52 26.67 2.61 23.18
CA PRO A 52 27.76 3.38 23.76
C PRO A 52 28.35 2.70 25.01
N GLU A 53 29.54 3.11 25.44
CA GLU A 53 30.25 2.48 26.56
C GLU A 53 29.47 2.55 27.90
N ASN A 54 28.63 3.58 28.07
CA ASN A 54 27.88 3.79 29.31
C ASN A 54 26.45 3.21 29.28
N TYR A 55 26.04 2.55 28.20
CA TYR A 55 24.78 1.79 28.16
C TYR A 55 24.90 0.49 28.96
N PRO A 56 23.89 0.05 29.73
CA PRO A 56 22.57 0.66 29.92
C PRO A 56 22.44 1.64 31.09
N SER A 57 23.53 1.95 31.79
CA SER A 57 23.48 2.74 33.03
C SER A 57 23.16 4.23 32.84
N GLU A 58 23.85 4.90 31.91
CA GLU A 58 23.81 6.37 31.81
C GLU A 58 23.43 6.87 30.41
N GLU A 59 23.71 6.08 29.36
CA GLU A 59 23.48 6.48 27.97
C GLU A 59 22.54 5.51 27.26
N ALA A 60 21.64 6.05 26.42
CA ALA A 60 20.72 5.28 25.60
C ALA A 60 21.44 4.63 24.41
N PRO A 61 20.90 3.53 23.84
CA PRO A 61 21.34 3.04 22.55
C PRO A 61 21.17 4.12 21.47
N LEU A 62 22.16 4.29 20.61
CA LEU A 62 22.02 5.08 19.39
C LEU A 62 21.40 4.20 18.31
N TYR A 63 20.41 4.71 17.60
CA TYR A 63 19.70 3.90 16.62
C TYR A 63 19.29 4.67 15.37
N GLU A 64 19.26 3.97 14.25
CA GLU A 64 18.68 4.41 12.99
C GLU A 64 17.64 3.39 12.53
N ILE A 65 16.49 3.88 12.04
CA ILE A 65 15.39 3.03 11.59
C ILE A 65 15.29 3.11 10.08
N HIS A 66 15.41 1.97 9.41
CA HIS A 66 15.22 1.80 7.98
C HIS A 66 13.91 1.05 7.71
N THR A 67 13.02 1.68 6.95
CA THR A 67 11.69 1.13 6.68
C THR A 67 11.15 1.58 5.32
N GLU A 68 10.42 0.69 4.67
CA GLU A 68 9.62 0.97 3.46
C GLU A 68 8.11 0.95 3.77
N CYS A 69 7.72 0.56 4.98
CA CYS A 69 6.33 0.33 5.37
C CYS A 69 5.72 1.40 6.27
N LEU A 70 6.53 2.28 6.86
CA LEU A 70 6.07 3.37 7.71
C LEU A 70 6.27 4.73 7.04
N ALA A 71 5.27 5.60 7.14
CA ALA A 71 5.40 7.00 6.74
C ALA A 71 6.23 7.80 7.76
N GLY A 72 6.74 8.96 7.36
CA GLY A 72 7.60 9.79 8.23
C GLY A 72 6.94 10.23 9.55
N SER A 73 5.63 10.48 9.55
CA SER A 73 4.89 10.79 10.79
C SER A 73 4.84 9.59 11.75
N GLU A 74 4.66 8.39 11.20
CA GLU A 74 4.58 7.14 11.96
C GLU A 74 5.95 6.74 12.51
N LEU A 75 7.00 7.01 11.74
CA LEU A 75 8.37 6.85 12.19
C LEU A 75 8.66 7.74 13.40
N GLY A 76 8.23 9.01 13.38
CA GLY A 76 8.40 9.92 14.51
C GLY A 76 7.63 9.47 15.76
N GLU A 77 6.40 8.95 15.60
CA GLU A 77 5.66 8.32 16.70
C GLU A 77 6.42 7.14 17.29
N LEU A 78 6.91 6.23 16.43
CA LEU A 78 7.66 5.05 16.86
C LEU A 78 8.94 5.44 17.61
N GLN A 79 9.70 6.39 17.10
CA GLN A 79 10.91 6.90 17.77
C GLN A 79 10.59 7.45 19.16
N ASN A 80 9.54 8.24 19.29
CA ASN A 80 9.11 8.77 20.58
C ASN A 80 8.74 7.66 21.58
N GLU A 81 8.09 6.58 21.12
CA GLU A 81 7.81 5.41 21.96
C GLU A 81 9.10 4.69 22.41
N LEU A 82 10.10 4.55 21.54
CA LEU A 82 11.40 3.95 21.90
C LEU A 82 12.13 4.79 22.95
N ASP A 83 12.12 6.11 22.76
CA ASP A 83 12.74 7.06 23.70
C ASP A 83 12.02 7.02 25.06
N ASN A 84 10.68 6.92 25.07
CA ASN A 84 9.91 6.76 26.31
C ASN A 84 10.30 5.46 27.04
N ILE A 85 10.42 4.34 26.31
CA ILE A 85 10.85 3.06 26.90
C ILE A 85 12.22 3.22 27.55
N TRP A 86 13.17 3.93 26.92
CA TRP A 86 14.45 4.22 27.54
C TRP A 86 14.31 5.04 28.82
N GLN A 87 13.54 6.14 28.81
CA GLN A 87 13.37 6.99 29.98
C GLN A 87 12.77 6.25 31.18
N GLU A 88 11.88 5.29 30.94
CA GLU A 88 11.26 4.47 31.99
C GLU A 88 12.19 3.38 32.53
N ASN A 89 13.21 2.98 31.76
CA ASN A 89 14.03 1.79 32.02
C ASN A 89 15.54 2.09 32.07
N ILE A 90 15.92 3.32 32.40
CA ILE A 90 17.33 3.73 32.59
C ILE A 90 17.99 2.81 33.63
N GLY A 91 19.18 2.31 33.31
CA GLY A 91 19.90 1.34 34.14
C GLY A 91 19.62 -0.12 33.78
N THR A 92 18.75 -0.38 32.79
CA THR A 92 18.43 -1.74 32.35
C THR A 92 18.48 -1.89 30.83
N ASN A 93 18.67 -3.12 30.39
CA ASN A 93 18.66 -3.53 28.99
C ASN A 93 17.27 -3.36 28.37
N VAL A 94 17.18 -2.62 27.27
CA VAL A 94 15.90 -2.19 26.63
C VAL A 94 15.70 -2.73 25.23
N LEU A 95 16.69 -3.37 24.61
CA LEU A 95 16.61 -3.73 23.19
C LEU A 95 15.51 -4.74 22.89
N TYR A 96 15.28 -5.68 23.80
CA TYR A 96 14.16 -6.61 23.67
C TYR A 96 12.81 -5.88 23.74
N MET A 97 12.66 -4.92 24.67
CA MET A 97 11.44 -4.13 24.80
C MET A 97 11.20 -3.28 23.55
N TRP A 98 12.25 -2.65 23.02
CA TRP A 98 12.20 -1.94 21.74
C TRP A 98 11.75 -2.87 20.61
N THR A 99 12.30 -4.08 20.55
CA THR A 99 11.95 -5.03 19.51
C THR A 99 10.47 -5.41 19.55
N GLU A 100 9.95 -5.71 20.73
CA GLU A 100 8.54 -6.06 20.90
C GLU A 100 7.62 -4.87 20.64
N LYS A 101 8.01 -3.65 21.06
CA LYS A 101 7.25 -2.44 20.77
C LYS A 101 7.16 -2.14 19.27
N ILE A 102 8.27 -2.30 18.55
CA ILE A 102 8.30 -2.14 17.09
C ILE A 102 7.43 -3.20 16.42
N ARG A 103 7.49 -4.45 16.89
CA ARG A 103 6.65 -5.54 16.38
C ARG A 103 5.17 -5.22 16.55
N GLU A 104 4.77 -4.80 17.75
CA GLU A 104 3.39 -4.39 18.06
C GLU A 104 2.96 -3.23 17.15
N TYR A 105 3.77 -2.18 17.05
CA TYR A 105 3.48 -1.04 16.20
C TYR A 105 3.31 -1.44 14.73
N LEU A 106 4.19 -2.29 14.21
CA LEU A 106 4.10 -2.81 12.84
C LEU A 106 2.82 -3.60 12.61
N PHE A 107 2.44 -4.44 13.56
CA PHE A 107 1.23 -5.25 13.48
C PHE A 107 -0.03 -4.36 13.46
N GLU A 108 -0.14 -3.37 14.35
CA GLU A 108 -1.29 -2.46 14.36
C GLU A 108 -1.41 -1.63 13.07
N ARG A 109 -0.26 -1.23 12.49
CA ARG A 109 -0.24 -0.48 11.24
C ARG A 109 -0.64 -1.36 10.08
N TYR A 110 -0.16 -2.60 10.07
CA TYR A 110 -0.56 -3.60 9.09
C TYR A 110 -2.06 -3.90 9.17
N GLU A 111 -2.63 -4.12 10.36
CA GLU A 111 -4.06 -4.38 10.52
C GLU A 111 -4.91 -3.20 10.04
N ARG A 112 -4.52 -1.96 10.38
CA ARG A 112 -5.18 -0.75 9.87
C ARG A 112 -5.13 -0.69 8.34
N ALA A 113 -3.95 -0.91 7.74
CA ALA A 113 -3.80 -0.91 6.29
C ALA A 113 -4.59 -2.05 5.62
N LYS A 114 -4.62 -3.22 6.25
CA LYS A 114 -5.40 -4.38 5.79
C LYS A 114 -6.89 -4.09 5.79
N LEU A 115 -7.43 -3.39 6.78
CA LEU A 115 -8.84 -2.97 6.80
C LEU A 115 -9.18 -2.03 5.63
N PHE A 116 -8.25 -1.18 5.19
CA PHE A 116 -8.46 -0.35 3.99
C PHE A 116 -8.52 -1.19 2.71
N ILE A 117 -7.81 -2.32 2.64
CA ILE A 117 -7.80 -3.23 1.49
C ILE A 117 -9.01 -4.19 1.54
N GLU A 118 -9.38 -4.66 2.73
CA GLU A 118 -10.51 -5.56 3.02
C GLU A 118 -11.82 -4.83 3.31
N SER A 119 -11.92 -3.53 3.02
CA SER A 119 -13.18 -2.79 2.97
C SER A 119 -13.74 -2.64 1.53
N PRO A 120 -14.04 -3.73 0.79
CA PRO A 120 -14.89 -3.68 -0.40
C PRO A 120 -16.38 -3.84 -0.06
N GLU A 121 -16.76 -3.96 1.23
CA GLU A 121 -18.14 -4.30 1.61
C GLU A 121 -19.08 -3.08 1.54
N GLU A 122 -18.57 -1.87 1.77
CA GLU A 122 -19.33 -0.65 1.47
C GLU A 122 -19.52 -0.45 -0.03
N ASP A 123 -18.54 -0.81 -0.86
CA ASP A 123 -18.63 -0.71 -2.31
C ASP A 123 -19.57 -1.78 -2.90
N LYS A 124 -19.54 -3.02 -2.39
CA LYS A 124 -20.49 -4.07 -2.78
C LYS A 124 -21.91 -3.78 -2.31
N GLN A 125 -22.10 -3.20 -1.13
CA GLN A 125 -23.44 -2.82 -0.66
C GLN A 125 -23.99 -1.62 -1.44
N ARG A 126 -23.14 -0.64 -1.79
CA ARG A 126 -23.52 0.44 -2.72
C ARG A 126 -23.83 -0.08 -4.12
N GLU A 127 -23.02 -0.98 -4.67
CA GLU A 127 -23.24 -1.58 -5.99
C GLU A 127 -24.53 -2.41 -6.02
N ARG A 128 -24.81 -3.20 -4.97
CA ARG A 128 -26.08 -3.94 -4.84
C ARG A 128 -27.28 -3.03 -4.67
N ALA A 129 -27.20 -2.02 -3.82
CA ALA A 129 -28.27 -1.03 -3.64
C ALA A 129 -28.56 -0.26 -4.93
N LEU A 130 -27.52 0.08 -5.70
CA LEU A 130 -27.64 0.74 -6.99
C LEU A 130 -28.26 -0.19 -8.06
N THR A 131 -27.89 -1.47 -8.05
CA THR A 131 -28.44 -2.48 -8.98
C THR A 131 -29.91 -2.79 -8.70
N ASP A 132 -30.33 -2.82 -7.44
CA ASP A 132 -31.74 -3.03 -7.06
C ASP A 132 -32.63 -1.82 -7.43
N LEU A 133 -32.13 -0.59 -7.26
CA LEU A 133 -32.85 0.63 -7.70
C LEU A 133 -33.05 0.67 -9.22
N MET A 134 -32.05 0.26 -10.00
CA MET A 134 -32.17 0.19 -11.47
C MET A 134 -33.10 -0.93 -11.96
N ARG A 135 -33.42 -1.92 -11.11
CA ARG A 135 -34.32 -3.02 -11.46
C ARG A 135 -35.80 -2.69 -11.25
N GLU A 136 -36.11 -1.70 -10.42
CA GLU A 136 -37.48 -1.26 -10.15
C GLU A 136 -38.00 -0.25 -11.19
N GLU A 137 -37.13 0.47 -11.92
CA GLU A 137 -37.53 1.41 -12.97
C GLU A 137 -37.91 0.74 -14.31
N ASP A 138 -37.49 -0.50 -14.56
CA ASP A 138 -37.78 -1.26 -15.80
C ASP A 138 -39.17 -1.93 -15.82
N ALA A 139 -39.97 -1.80 -14.76
CA ALA A 139 -41.31 -2.38 -14.67
C ALA A 139 -42.43 -1.47 -15.22
N SER A 140 -42.11 -0.27 -15.72
CA SER A 140 -43.11 0.75 -16.07
C SER A 140 -42.90 1.45 -17.41
N GLU A 141 -42.57 0.77 -18.51
CA GLU A 141 -42.88 1.31 -19.85
C GLU A 141 -43.46 0.23 -20.78
N GLN A 142 -44.79 0.23 -20.88
CA GLN A 142 -45.53 -0.48 -21.90
C GLN A 142 -45.37 0.27 -23.23
N ILE A 143 -44.71 -0.38 -24.19
CA ILE A 143 -44.61 0.07 -25.58
C ILE A 143 -45.96 -0.19 -26.28
N GLU A 144 -46.71 0.88 -26.60
CA GLU A 144 -47.75 0.83 -27.64
C GLU A 144 -47.14 1.17 -29.01
N THR A 145 -47.34 0.25 -29.95
CA THR A 145 -46.94 0.33 -31.35
C THR A 145 -47.86 1.25 -32.17
N GLN A 146 -47.32 2.09 -33.06
CA GLN A 146 -47.90 2.38 -34.39
C GLN A 146 -46.99 3.18 -35.36
N ASP A 147 -46.86 2.63 -36.57
CA ASP A 147 -46.72 3.18 -37.94
C ASP A 147 -45.85 4.41 -38.34
N VAL A 148 -45.21 4.21 -39.51
CA VAL A 148 -44.27 4.99 -40.39
C VAL A 148 -45.01 6.18 -41.11
N PRO A 149 -44.44 7.31 -41.68
CA PRO A 149 -43.21 7.49 -42.50
C PRO A 149 -42.38 8.83 -42.42
N GLN A 150 -41.23 8.78 -43.10
CA GLN A 150 -40.20 9.78 -43.52
C GLN A 150 -40.62 11.25 -43.78
N LYS A 151 -39.73 12.22 -43.45
CA LYS A 151 -39.14 13.21 -44.40
C LYS A 151 -37.98 14.05 -43.82
N GLU A 152 -37.25 14.66 -44.75
CA GLU A 152 -35.87 15.19 -44.79
C GLU A 152 -35.64 16.61 -44.20
N GLU A 153 -34.37 17.06 -44.33
CA GLU A 153 -33.78 18.42 -44.25
C GLU A 153 -33.05 18.76 -42.92
N GLU A 154 -31.72 18.64 -42.85
CA GLU A 154 -30.64 19.52 -43.36
C GLU A 154 -30.35 20.78 -42.51
N THR A 155 -29.09 20.92 -42.06
CA THR A 155 -28.26 22.16 -41.92
C THR A 155 -27.21 21.96 -40.80
N SER A 156 -25.99 21.51 -41.13
CA SER A 156 -24.75 22.28 -41.35
C SER A 156 -24.10 22.90 -40.08
N THR A 157 -23.10 22.22 -39.51
CA THR A 157 -21.64 22.59 -39.47
C THR A 157 -21.25 23.50 -38.29
N GLN A 158 -20.38 23.08 -37.37
CA GLN A 158 -18.92 23.33 -37.46
C GLN A 158 -18.07 22.37 -36.60
N VAL A 159 -16.93 22.04 -37.20
CA VAL A 159 -15.75 21.25 -36.81
C VAL A 159 -15.03 21.75 -35.55
N MET A 160 -14.74 20.83 -34.62
CA MET A 160 -13.46 20.77 -33.92
C MET A 160 -12.98 19.31 -33.97
N ASP A 161 -11.80 19.10 -34.52
CA ASP A 161 -11.12 17.80 -34.59
C ASP A 161 -10.63 17.45 -33.18
N GLU A 162 -11.53 16.89 -32.38
CA GLU A 162 -11.25 16.44 -31.02
C GLU A 162 -10.71 15.01 -31.12
N THR A 163 -9.40 14.91 -31.36
CA THR A 163 -8.71 13.63 -31.50
C THR A 163 -8.72 12.91 -30.15
N VAL A 164 -9.67 11.98 -29.98
CA VAL A 164 -9.70 11.07 -28.83
C VAL A 164 -8.35 10.34 -28.74
N PRO A 165 -7.69 10.31 -27.56
CA PRO A 165 -6.40 9.65 -27.42
C PRO A 165 -6.46 8.17 -27.76
N GLU A 166 -5.56 7.70 -28.62
CA GLU A 166 -5.50 6.30 -29.02
C GLU A 166 -5.08 5.40 -27.85
N ILE A 167 -5.91 4.41 -27.52
CA ILE A 167 -5.69 3.48 -26.41
C ILE A 167 -5.00 2.22 -26.93
N HIS A 168 -3.73 2.02 -26.58
CA HIS A 168 -2.97 0.82 -26.89
C HIS A 168 -3.21 -0.26 -25.82
N SER A 169 -3.63 -1.44 -26.25
CA SER A 169 -3.83 -2.60 -25.37
C SER A 169 -2.66 -3.57 -25.54
N SER A 170 -2.13 -4.06 -24.43
CA SER A 170 -1.10 -5.10 -24.44
C SER A 170 -1.70 -6.48 -24.70
N ASP A 171 -0.83 -7.47 -24.94
CA ASP A 171 -1.20 -8.87 -24.87
C ASP A 171 -1.70 -9.24 -23.47
N THR A 172 -2.56 -10.24 -23.43
CA THR A 172 -3.18 -10.74 -22.22
C THR A 172 -2.25 -11.72 -21.50
N ILE A 173 -2.08 -11.56 -20.18
CA ILE A 173 -1.33 -12.48 -19.34
C ILE A 173 -2.25 -13.17 -18.34
N THR A 174 -2.14 -14.49 -18.18
CA THR A 174 -2.95 -15.26 -17.22
C THR A 174 -2.09 -15.81 -16.10
N LEU A 175 -2.43 -15.47 -14.85
CA LEU A 175 -1.82 -16.02 -13.65
C LEU A 175 -2.88 -16.81 -12.87
N LYS A 176 -2.65 -18.13 -12.72
CA LYS A 176 -3.60 -19.09 -12.14
C LYS A 176 -4.95 -19.08 -12.87
N LYS A 177 -5.94 -18.35 -12.34
CA LYS A 177 -7.31 -18.18 -12.88
C LYS A 177 -7.65 -16.72 -13.20
N SER A 178 -6.68 -15.82 -13.06
CA SER A 178 -6.86 -14.39 -13.30
C SER A 178 -6.17 -14.00 -14.59
N THR A 179 -6.93 -13.40 -15.49
CA THR A 179 -6.49 -12.93 -16.79
C THR A 179 -6.38 -11.41 -16.74
N PHE A 180 -5.23 -10.88 -17.15
CA PHE A 180 -4.89 -9.46 -17.06
C PHE A 180 -4.54 -8.92 -18.43
N GLN A 181 -5.05 -7.73 -18.74
CA GLN A 181 -4.69 -6.99 -19.94
C GLN A 181 -4.39 -5.53 -19.55
N GLY A 182 -3.23 -5.03 -19.98
CA GLY A 182 -2.83 -3.65 -19.74
C GLY A 182 -3.35 -2.75 -20.86
N HIS A 183 -3.89 -1.58 -20.51
CA HIS A 183 -4.26 -0.54 -21.47
C HIS A 183 -3.48 0.73 -21.16
N SER A 184 -2.93 1.38 -22.20
CA SER A 184 -2.13 2.60 -22.09
C SER A 184 -2.56 3.58 -23.18
N ALA A 185 -2.75 4.84 -22.81
CA ALA A 185 -3.02 5.94 -23.74
C ALA A 185 -2.08 7.10 -23.43
N VAL A 186 -1.61 7.79 -24.46
CA VAL A 186 -0.83 9.01 -24.28
C VAL A 186 -1.82 10.16 -24.12
N VAL A 187 -1.78 10.84 -22.98
CA VAL A 187 -2.67 11.96 -22.66
C VAL A 187 -1.85 13.23 -22.48
N HIS A 188 -2.35 14.34 -23.02
CA HIS A 188 -1.70 15.64 -22.99
C HIS A 188 -2.51 16.67 -22.21
N THR A 189 -3.81 16.44 -22.00
CA THR A 189 -4.69 17.33 -21.25
C THR A 189 -5.52 16.60 -20.19
N LEU A 190 -6.10 17.35 -19.24
CA LEU A 190 -7.01 16.78 -18.25
C LEU A 190 -8.34 16.31 -18.87
N THR A 191 -8.74 16.90 -20.00
CA THR A 191 -9.91 16.49 -20.78
C THR A 191 -9.69 15.09 -21.36
N ASP A 192 -8.50 14.83 -21.93
CA ASP A 192 -8.09 13.52 -22.45
C ASP A 192 -8.21 12.42 -21.39
N ILE A 193 -7.81 12.72 -20.15
CA ILE A 193 -7.92 11.78 -19.02
C ILE A 193 -9.38 11.44 -18.73
N SER A 194 -10.27 12.44 -18.80
CA SER A 194 -11.70 12.24 -18.58
C SER A 194 -12.32 11.38 -19.67
N GLU A 195 -11.93 11.58 -20.93
CA GLU A 195 -12.43 10.83 -22.07
C GLU A 195 -11.92 9.38 -22.10
N VAL A 196 -10.63 9.16 -21.81
CA VAL A 196 -10.06 7.80 -21.69
C VAL A 196 -10.74 7.03 -20.56
N LYS A 197 -11.11 7.68 -19.45
CA LYS A 197 -11.85 7.05 -18.35
C LYS A 197 -13.29 6.67 -18.73
N HIS A 198 -13.95 7.48 -19.56
CA HIS A 198 -15.33 7.22 -20.01
C HIS A 198 -15.39 6.33 -21.25
N THR A 199 -14.27 6.12 -21.95
CA THR A 199 -14.18 5.22 -23.10
C THR A 199 -14.29 3.77 -22.65
N ARG A 200 -15.36 3.11 -23.09
CA ARG A 200 -15.62 1.70 -22.77
C ARG A 200 -14.76 0.80 -23.66
N ILE A 201 -13.59 0.38 -23.15
CA ILE A 201 -12.77 -0.64 -23.82
C ILE A 201 -13.54 -1.96 -23.80
N ILE A 202 -13.95 -2.42 -24.99
CA ILE A 202 -14.67 -3.69 -25.17
C ILE A 202 -13.60 -4.78 -25.24
N THR A 203 -13.30 -5.41 -24.11
CA THR A 203 -12.45 -6.60 -24.08
C THR A 203 -13.24 -7.79 -24.61
N THR A 204 -12.87 -8.30 -25.80
CA THR A 204 -13.45 -9.52 -26.37
C THR A 204 -12.90 -10.74 -25.66
N THR A 205 -13.22 -10.96 -24.38
CA THR A 205 -13.27 -12.32 -23.81
C THR A 205 -14.17 -12.31 -22.58
N ASP A 206 -15.18 -13.16 -22.64
CA ASP A 206 -16.06 -13.52 -21.53
C ASP A 206 -15.21 -14.06 -20.36
N GLU A 207 -15.68 -13.85 -19.13
CA GLU A 207 -15.02 -14.16 -17.84
C GLU A 207 -14.18 -13.01 -17.20
N LYS A 208 -14.85 -12.27 -16.30
CA LYS A 208 -14.31 -11.46 -15.18
C LYS A 208 -12.88 -10.89 -15.34
N CYS A 209 -12.74 -9.86 -16.17
CA CYS A 209 -11.53 -9.03 -16.22
C CYS A 209 -11.54 -7.95 -15.12
N ILE A 210 -10.49 -7.90 -14.31
CA ILE A 210 -10.21 -6.80 -13.37
C ILE A 210 -9.52 -5.68 -14.14
N ARG A 211 -10.07 -4.46 -14.11
CA ARG A 211 -9.51 -3.29 -14.81
C ARG A 211 -8.41 -2.63 -13.98
N LEU A 212 -7.18 -2.64 -14.48
CA LEU A 212 -6.08 -1.85 -13.94
C LEU A 212 -5.68 -0.79 -14.96
N VAL A 213 -6.06 0.47 -14.70
CA VAL A 213 -5.67 1.62 -15.55
C VAL A 213 -4.51 2.35 -14.87
N LYS A 214 -3.31 2.25 -15.44
CA LYS A 214 -2.14 3.00 -14.97
C LYS A 214 -1.97 4.25 -15.83
N ILE A 215 -2.36 5.41 -15.29
CA ILE A 215 -2.22 6.70 -15.95
C ILE A 215 -0.83 7.26 -15.63
N ARG A 216 -0.01 7.52 -16.64
CA ARG A 216 1.31 8.14 -16.49
C ARG A 216 1.22 9.58 -17.01
N ASN A 217 1.18 10.55 -16.10
CA ASN A 217 1.27 11.97 -16.48
C ASN A 217 2.67 12.26 -17.02
N LEU A 218 2.75 12.70 -18.27
CA LEU A 218 3.94 13.35 -18.84
C LEU A 218 3.72 14.85 -18.75
N ILE A 219 3.87 15.41 -17.55
CA ILE A 219 4.00 16.86 -17.39
C ILE A 219 5.49 17.09 -17.18
N GLY A 220 6.15 17.66 -18.19
CA GLY A 220 7.50 18.22 -18.10
C GLY A 220 7.45 19.66 -17.64
#